data_AF-A0A379YMG3-F1
#
_entry.id   AF-A0A379YMG3-F1
#
_cell.length_a   1.000
_cell.length_b   1.000
_cell.length_c   1.000
_cell.angle_alpha   90.00
_cell.angle_beta   90.00
_cell.angle_gamma   90.00
#
_symmetry.space_group_name_H-M   'P 1'
#
loop_
_entity.id
_entity.type
_entity.pdbx_description
1 polymer ?
#
loop_
_entity_poly.entity_id
_entity_poly.type
_entity_poly.pdbx_seq_one_letter_code
_entity_poly.pdbx_strand_id
1 'polypeptide(L)'
;MSSNLLMESFDELYVLLYSESQKCFRIDSVSHVIDKNIRMYLGEKINDYVSFAFAATVEELCETRDHLIEKRGDIAVPWFLVQQEE
;
A
#
# COMPACT_ATOMS: atom_id res chain seq x y z
N MET A 1 27.31 13.21 5.74
CA MET A 1 26.94 11.78 5.90
C MET A 1 25.69 11.73 6.76
N SER A 2 24.51 11.69 6.14
CA SER A 2 23.23 11.84 6.85
C SER A 2 22.13 10.88 6.34
N SER A 3 22.41 10.09 5.30
CA SER A 3 21.44 9.17 4.68
C SER A 3 21.01 8.03 5.60
N ASN A 4 21.88 7.60 6.53
CA ASN A 4 21.65 6.42 7.36
C ASN A 4 20.62 6.68 8.48
N LEU A 5 20.57 7.91 9.01
CA LEU A 5 19.82 8.24 10.23
C LEU A 5 18.29 8.26 10.01
N LEU A 6 17.84 8.52 8.78
CA LEU A 6 16.45 8.33 8.41
C LEU A 6 16.11 6.84 8.22
N MET A 7 17.02 6.06 7.64
CA MET A 7 16.74 4.68 7.25
C MET A 7 16.55 3.75 8.46
N GLU A 8 17.35 3.92 9.52
CA GLU A 8 17.19 3.18 10.79
C GLU A 8 15.80 3.36 11.42
N SER A 9 15.16 4.53 11.26
CA SER A 9 13.81 4.78 11.79
C SER A 9 12.67 4.14 10.97
N PHE A 10 12.97 3.60 9.78
CA PHE A 10 11.97 3.00 8.88
C PHE A 10 12.01 1.47 8.83
N ASP A 11 12.95 0.81 9.52
CA ASP A 11 13.02 -0.66 9.56
C ASP A 11 11.93 -1.30 10.43
N GLU A 12 11.29 -0.52 11.32
CA GLU A 12 10.10 -0.93 12.11
C GLU A 12 8.76 -0.52 11.44
N LEU A 13 8.80 0.07 10.24
CA LEU A 13 7.61 0.55 9.54
C LEU A 13 7.33 -0.25 8.26
N TYR A 14 6.07 -0.64 8.10
CA TYR A 14 5.55 -1.34 6.93
C TYR A 14 4.65 -0.43 6.10
N VAL A 15 4.49 -0.76 4.82
CA VAL A 15 3.63 -0.04 3.87
C VAL A 15 2.76 -1.02 3.08
N LEU A 16 1.46 -0.75 3.03
CA LEU A 16 0.52 -1.42 2.15
C LEU A 16 0.58 -0.78 0.76
N LEU A 17 0.90 -1.61 -0.23
CA LEU A 17 1.02 -1.27 -1.64
C LEU A 17 -0.09 -1.95 -2.45
N TYR A 18 -0.54 -1.31 -3.52
CA TYR A 18 -1.43 -1.90 -4.53
C TYR A 18 -0.83 -1.79 -5.92
N SER A 19 -0.75 -2.90 -6.67
CA SER A 19 -0.37 -2.89 -8.09
C SER A 19 -1.60 -2.82 -8.97
N GLU A 20 -1.70 -1.78 -9.81
CA GLU A 20 -2.78 -1.65 -10.77
C GLU A 20 -2.69 -2.64 -11.93
N SER A 21 -1.48 -3.10 -12.30
CA SER A 21 -1.31 -4.09 -13.38
C SER A 21 -1.59 -5.52 -12.94
N GLN A 22 -1.21 -5.90 -11.71
CA GLN A 22 -1.43 -7.23 -11.13
C GLN A 22 -2.74 -7.32 -10.34
N LYS A 23 -3.40 -6.18 -10.12
CA LYS A 23 -4.62 -6.01 -9.32
C LYS A 23 -4.53 -6.53 -7.88
N CYS A 24 -3.33 -6.64 -7.31
CA CYS A 24 -3.07 -7.25 -6.01
C CYS A 24 -2.49 -6.25 -4.98
N PHE A 25 -2.70 -6.56 -3.70
CA PHE A 25 -2.04 -5.88 -2.59
C PHE A 25 -0.73 -6.58 -2.21
N ARG A 26 0.25 -5.82 -1.71
CA ARG A 26 1.49 -6.31 -1.10
C ARG A 26 1.82 -5.48 0.14
N ILE A 27 2.48 -6.08 1.13
CA ILE A 27 3.04 -5.38 2.28
C ILE A 27 4.56 -5.53 2.21
N ASP A 28 5.29 -4.41 2.22
CA ASP A 28 6.75 -4.33 2.25
C ASP A 28 7.20 -3.47 3.45
N SER A 29 8.49 -3.49 3.80
CA SER A 29 9.05 -2.46 4.71
C SER A 29 9.17 -1.12 3.98
N VAL A 30 9.07 -0.02 4.73
CA VAL A 30 9.26 1.34 4.20
C VAL A 30 10.68 1.53 3.68
N SER A 31 11.69 0.97 4.36
CA SER A 31 13.08 1.00 3.91
C SER A 31 13.27 0.34 2.53
N HIS A 32 12.62 -0.81 2.26
CA HIS A 32 12.65 -1.46 0.95
C HIS A 32 11.99 -0.59 -0.13
N VAL A 33 10.84 0.01 0.16
CA VAL A 33 10.11 0.85 -0.81
C VAL A 33 10.88 2.13 -1.13
N ILE A 34 11.57 2.73 -0.15
CA ILE A 34 12.44 3.89 -0.38
C ILE A 34 13.62 3.52 -1.29
N ASP A 35 14.36 2.44 -1.01
CA ASP A 35 15.47 1.99 -1.86
C ASP A 35 15.00 1.71 -3.30
N LYS A 36 13.89 0.99 -3.44
CA LYS A 36 13.28 0.71 -4.74
C LYS A 36 12.91 1.99 -5.49
N ASN A 37 12.28 2.97 -4.84
CA ASN A 37 11.90 4.24 -5.46
C ASN A 37 13.11 5.07 -5.88
N ILE A 38 14.21 5.06 -5.08
CA ILE A 38 15.47 5.72 -5.44
C ILE A 38 16.07 5.11 -6.70
N ARG A 39 16.15 3.78 -6.79
CA ARG A 39 16.65 3.07 -7.99
C ARG A 39 15.82 3.35 -9.23
N MET A 40 14.49 3.41 -9.10
CA MET A 40 13.60 3.81 -10.20
C MET A 40 13.87 5.24 -10.67
N TYR A 41 14.01 6.20 -9.74
CA TYR A 41 14.30 7.59 -10.06
C TYR A 41 15.65 7.75 -10.79
N LEU A 42 16.65 6.92 -10.44
CA LEU A 42 17.94 6.84 -11.12
C LEU A 42 17.88 6.11 -12.49
N GLY A 43 16.70 5.66 -12.92
CA GLY A 43 16.42 5.17 -14.28
C GLY A 43 16.39 3.65 -14.43
N GLU A 44 16.43 2.86 -13.36
CA GLU A 44 16.58 1.40 -13.49
C GLU A 44 15.31 0.68 -13.96
N LYS A 45 14.11 1.03 -13.45
CA LYS A 45 12.81 0.45 -13.85
C LYS A 45 11.62 1.40 -13.60
N ILE A 46 10.50 1.15 -14.27
CA ILE A 46 9.17 1.68 -13.90
C ILE A 46 8.48 0.66 -12.98
N ASN A 47 7.64 1.14 -12.06
CA ASN A 47 6.91 0.34 -11.08
C ASN A 47 5.49 0.91 -10.93
N ASP A 48 4.50 0.05 -10.73
CA ASP A 48 3.08 0.40 -10.71
C ASP A 48 2.41 0.23 -9.33
N TYR A 49 3.21 0.05 -8.27
CA TYR A 49 2.69 0.02 -6.91
C TYR A 49 2.38 1.43 -6.40
N VAL A 50 1.14 1.63 -5.97
CA VAL A 50 0.65 2.81 -5.24
C VAL A 50 0.64 2.50 -3.74
N SER A 51 1.18 3.39 -2.90
CA SER A 51 1.11 3.26 -1.44
C SER A 51 -0.26 3.70 -0.91
N PHE A 52 -0.90 2.86 -0.09
CA PHE A 52 -2.22 3.11 0.48
C PHE A 52 -2.20 3.41 1.98
N ALA A 53 -1.34 2.74 2.76
CA ALA A 53 -1.26 2.91 4.21
C ALA A 53 0.13 2.57 4.75
N PHE A 54 0.45 3.08 5.94
CA PHE A 54 1.68 2.81 6.69
C PHE A 54 1.32 2.42 8.12
N ALA A 55 2.01 1.43 8.69
CA ALA A 55 1.78 0.99 10.07
C ALA A 55 3.04 0.33 10.67
N ALA A 56 3.06 0.16 11.99
CA ALA A 56 4.16 -0.50 12.70
C ALA A 56 4.06 -2.04 12.64
N THR A 57 2.87 -2.56 12.34
CA THR A 57 2.63 -4.02 12.25
C THR A 57 2.07 -4.43 10.88
N VAL A 58 2.19 -5.71 10.55
CA VAL A 58 1.63 -6.28 9.32
C VAL A 58 0.12 -6.51 9.48
N GLU A 59 -0.31 -6.76 10.70
CA GLU A 59 -1.69 -6.98 11.13
C GLU A 59 -2.57 -5.75 10.83
N GLU A 60 -2.17 -4.55 11.27
CA GLU A 60 -2.86 -3.27 10.99
C GLU A 60 -3.04 -3.03 9.48
N LEU A 61 -2.05 -3.42 8.67
CA LEU A 61 -2.11 -3.31 7.22
C LEU A 61 -2.98 -4.39 6.57
N CYS A 62 -3.12 -5.57 7.19
CA CYS A 62 -4.05 -6.60 6.75
C CYS A 62 -5.50 -6.18 7.03
N GLU A 63 -5.79 -5.62 8.20
CA GLU A 63 -7.10 -5.05 8.52
C GLU A 63 -7.46 -3.91 7.55
N THR A 64 -6.50 -3.01 7.29
CA THR A 64 -6.67 -1.93 6.30
C THR A 64 -6.91 -2.47 4.88
N ARG A 65 -6.16 -3.50 4.46
CA ARG A 65 -6.35 -4.19 3.17
C ARG A 65 -7.75 -4.77 3.07
N ASP A 66 -8.21 -5.49 4.09
CA ASP A 66 -9.48 -6.20 4.04
C ASP A 66 -10.66 -5.23 4.01
N HIS A 67 -10.58 -4.11 4.73
CA HIS A 67 -11.55 -3.03 4.61
C HIS A 67 -11.54 -2.34 3.23
N LEU A 68 -10.38 -2.16 2.61
CA LEU A 68 -10.28 -1.64 1.24
C LEU A 68 -10.86 -2.62 0.19
N ILE A 69 -10.71 -3.93 0.40
CA ILE A 69 -11.31 -4.97 -0.45
C ILE A 69 -12.83 -4.97 -0.30
N GLU A 70 -13.33 -4.96 0.95
CA GLU A 70 -14.75 -4.86 1.28
C GLU A 70 -15.39 -3.62 0.62
N LYS A 71 -14.83 -2.44 0.84
CA LYS A 71 -15.32 -1.18 0.25
C LYS A 71 -15.28 -1.17 -1.28
N ARG A 72 -14.32 -1.88 -1.90
CA ARG A 72 -14.30 -2.05 -3.35
C ARG A 72 -15.41 -3.00 -3.83
N GLY A 73 -15.75 -4.01 -3.06
CA GLY A 73 -16.94 -4.85 -3.25
C GLY A 73 -18.22 -4.01 -3.17
N ASP A 74 -18.35 -3.17 -2.14
CA ASP A 74 -19.49 -2.26 -1.97
C ASP A 74 -19.65 -1.30 -3.15
N ILE A 75 -18.55 -0.77 -3.70
CA ILE A 75 -18.56 0.11 -4.89
C ILE A 75 -18.90 -0.67 -6.18
N ALA A 76 -18.59 -1.97 -6.22
CA ALA A 76 -18.95 -2.84 -7.35
C ALA A 76 -20.44 -3.25 -7.33
N VAL A 77 -21.10 -3.18 -6.16
CA VAL A 77 -22.56 -3.11 -6.07
C VAL A 77 -22.97 -1.69 -6.50
N PRO A 78 -23.72 -1.51 -7.60
CA PRO A 78 -24.12 -0.17 -8.01
C PRO A 78 -24.93 0.50 -6.89
N TRP A 79 -24.63 1.77 -6.62
CA TRP A 79 -25.27 2.57 -5.55
C TRP A 79 -26.80 2.62 -5.61
N PHE A 80 -27.39 2.34 -6.79
CA PHE A 80 -28.84 2.21 -6.99
C PHE A 80 -29.45 0.87 -6.56
N LEU A 81 -28.64 -0.11 -6.15
CA LEU A 81 -29.08 -1.38 -5.53
C LEU A 81 -29.04 -1.35 -3.99
N VAL A 82 -28.52 -0.27 -3.39
CA VAL A 82 -28.38 -0.13 -1.92
C VAL A 82 -29.56 0.63 -1.30
N GLN A 83 -30.61 0.94 -2.07
CA GLN A 83 -31.86 1.52 -1.57
C GLN A 83 -32.96 0.45 -1.41
N GLN A 84 -32.96 -0.23 -0.26
CA GLN A 84 -34.05 -1.00 0.37
C GLN A 84 -33.45 -1.80 1.56
N GLU A 85 -34.09 -2.01 2.72
CA GLU A 85 -35.31 -1.42 3.33
C GLU A 85 -34.92 -0.90 4.75
N GLU A 86 -35.55 0.11 5.34
CA GLU A 86 -36.70 0.92 4.89
C GLU A 86 -36.33 1.96 3.82
#